data_AF-A0A7S1E9L4-F1
#
_entry.id   AF-A0A7S1E9L4-F1
#
_cell.length_a   1.000
_cell.length_b   1.000
_cell.length_c   1.000
_cell.angle_alpha   90.00
_cell.angle_beta   90.00
_cell.angle_gamma   90.00
#
_symmetry.space_group_name_H-M   'P 1'
#
loop_
_entity.id
_entity.type
_entity.pdbx_description
1 polymer ?
#
loop_
_entity_poly.entity_id
_entity_poly.type
_entity_poly.pdbx_seq_one_letter_code
_entity_poly.pdbx_strand_id
1 'polypeptide(L)'
;AEGISNAMLTGQQAAQALASSRNARGEVQAATAAARYDAFIDQALRPQLHASARLSKFFYGNAVLRNLLLKQFGQQLADRVADVFMGTKGYPSDVQASIWKRLKGSFGSFGARPQI
;
A
#
# COMPACT_ATOMS: atom_id res chain seq x y z
N ALA A 1 7.79 -6.35 0.41
CA ALA A 1 8.30 -5.04 -0.02
C ALA A 1 8.26 -4.03 1.12
N GLU A 2 7.07 -3.67 1.61
CA GLU A 2 6.80 -2.62 2.61
C GLU A 2 7.28 -2.90 4.05
N GLY A 3 7.79 -4.10 4.37
CA GLY A 3 8.03 -4.50 5.76
C GLY A 3 9.00 -3.58 6.52
N ILE A 4 10.06 -3.13 5.84
CA ILE A 4 11.07 -2.25 6.43
C ILE A 4 10.50 -0.83 6.64
N SER A 5 9.84 -0.26 5.62
CA SER A 5 9.21 1.05 5.72
C SER A 5 8.16 1.09 6.82
N ASN A 6 7.34 0.05 6.93
CA ASN A 6 6.35 -0.07 7.99
C ASN A 6 7.00 -0.22 9.36
N ALA A 7 8.10 -0.98 9.50
CA ALA A 7 8.82 -1.10 10.77
C ALA A 7 9.45 0.24 11.22
N MET A 8 10.00 1.03 10.28
CA MET A 8 10.51 2.36 10.61
C MET A 8 9.39 3.32 11.03
N LEU A 9 8.28 3.34 10.28
CA LEU A 9 7.13 4.18 10.58
C LEU A 9 6.51 3.84 11.93
N THR A 10 6.31 2.55 12.22
CA THR A 10 5.75 2.11 13.51
C THR A 10 6.70 2.39 14.66
N GLY A 11 8.01 2.26 14.46
CA GLY A 11 9.02 2.64 15.47
C GLY A 11 8.95 4.13 15.82
N GLN A 12 8.85 5.01 14.82
CA GLN A 12 8.68 6.45 15.04
C GLN A 12 7.39 6.76 15.80
N GLN A 13 6.29 6.09 15.46
CA GLN A 13 5.01 6.32 16.13
C GLN A 13 4.97 5.75 17.54
N ALA A 14 5.63 4.62 17.81
CA ALA A 14 5.80 4.11 19.16
C ALA A 14 6.55 5.13 20.05
N ALA A 15 7.63 5.72 19.53
CA ALA A 15 8.36 6.76 20.25
C ALA A 15 7.50 8.01 20.51
N GLN A 16 6.72 8.45 19.52
CA GLN A 16 5.82 9.59 19.65
C GLN A 16 4.69 9.34 20.67
N ALA A 17 4.11 8.14 20.67
CA ALA A 17 3.09 7.72 21.64
C ALA A 17 3.64 7.73 23.07
N LEU A 18 4.86 7.24 23.28
CA LEU A 18 5.54 7.26 24.58
C LEU A 18 5.84 8.70 25.04
N ALA A 19 6.42 9.52 24.16
CA ALA A 19 6.81 10.90 24.48
C ALA A 19 5.60 11.76 24.84
N SER A 20 4.50 11.63 24.09
CA SER A 20 3.30 12.43 24.28
C SER A 20 2.42 11.97 25.45
N SER A 21 2.67 10.78 26.01
CA SER A 21 1.88 10.19 27.11
C SER A 21 2.51 10.40 28.48
N ARG A 22 3.48 11.31 28.60
CA ARG A 22 4.11 11.64 29.87
C ARG A 22 3.20 12.52 30.73
N ASN A 23 3.18 12.26 32.04
CA ASN A 23 2.52 13.13 33.00
C ASN A 23 3.40 14.35 33.37
N ALA A 24 2.91 15.23 34.25
CA ALA A 24 3.67 16.40 34.71
C ALA A 24 4.99 16.07 35.43
N ARG A 25 5.15 14.83 35.91
CA ARG A 25 6.39 14.33 36.54
C ARG A 25 7.33 13.67 35.53
N GLY A 26 6.96 13.66 34.24
CA GLY A 26 7.76 13.07 33.17
C GLY A 26 7.64 11.54 33.05
N GLU A 27 6.78 10.91 33.84
CA GLU A 27 6.54 9.46 33.84
C GLU A 27 5.61 9.09 32.69
N VAL A 28 5.93 8.02 31.98
CA VAL A 28 5.12 7.53 30.88
C VAL A 28 3.87 6.83 31.41
N GLN A 29 2.70 7.30 30.99
CA GLN A 29 1.43 6.64 31.26
C GLN A 29 1.21 5.52 30.23
N ALA A 30 1.57 4.29 30.61
CA ALA A 30 1.59 3.14 29.70
C ALA A 30 0.24 2.90 28.99
N ALA A 31 -0.88 3.00 29.70
CA ALA A 31 -2.22 2.81 29.14
C ALA A 31 -2.55 3.87 28.06
N THR A 32 -2.19 5.14 28.31
CA THR A 32 -2.39 6.22 27.34
C THR A 32 -1.48 6.05 26.12
N ALA A 33 -0.22 5.63 26.33
CA ALA A 33 0.72 5.38 25.24
C ALA A 33 0.24 4.23 24.34
N ALA A 34 -0.21 3.12 24.95
CA ALA A 34 -0.76 1.98 24.23
C ALA A 34 -1.99 2.38 23.40
N ALA A 35 -2.95 3.07 24.01
CA ALA A 35 -4.16 3.53 23.31
C ALA A 35 -3.86 4.44 22.11
N ARG A 36 -2.87 5.33 22.22
CA ARG A 36 -2.46 6.21 21.12
C ARG A 36 -1.77 5.44 20.00
N TYR A 37 -0.90 4.49 20.35
CA TYR A 37 -0.25 3.66 19.35
C TYR A 37 -1.25 2.76 18.62
N ASP A 38 -2.19 2.14 19.34
CA ASP A 38 -3.25 1.32 18.75
C ASP A 38 -4.13 2.13 17.79
N ALA A 39 -4.49 3.37 18.17
CA ALA A 39 -5.25 4.26 17.28
C ALA A 39 -4.50 4.54 15.97
N PHE A 40 -3.18 4.74 16.02
CA PHE A 40 -2.35 4.88 14.81
C PHE A 40 -2.36 3.60 13.97
N ILE A 41 -2.17 2.44 14.60
CA ILE A 41 -2.17 1.14 13.91
C ILE A 41 -3.50 0.90 13.21
N ASP A 42 -4.62 1.18 13.87
CA ASP A 42 -5.95 0.97 13.33
C ASP A 42 -6.27 1.89 12.15
N GLN A 43 -5.83 3.14 12.18
CA GLN A 43 -6.09 4.11 11.12
C GLN A 43 -5.15 3.95 9.92
N ALA A 44 -3.86 3.73 10.16
CA ALA A 44 -2.84 3.76 9.11
C ALA A 44 -2.44 2.36 8.61
N LEU A 45 -2.17 1.44 9.54
CA LEU A 45 -1.48 0.19 9.21
C LEU A 45 -2.45 -0.98 8.92
N ARG A 46 -3.50 -1.11 9.72
CA ARG A 46 -4.49 -2.20 9.59
C ARG A 46 -5.15 -2.22 8.21
N PRO A 47 -5.60 -1.09 7.61
CA PRO A 47 -6.19 -1.10 6.28
C PRO A 47 -5.18 -1.54 5.20
N GLN A 48 -3.93 -1.08 5.29
CA GLN A 48 -2.87 -1.46 4.35
C GLN A 48 -2.52 -2.95 4.43
N LEU A 49 -2.42 -3.50 5.64
CA LEU A 49 -2.16 -4.93 5.84
C LEU A 49 -3.29 -5.79 5.26
N HIS A 50 -4.55 -5.40 5.47
CA HIS A 50 -5.68 -6.09 4.86
C HIS A 50 -5.69 -5.99 3.34
N ALA A 51 -5.42 -4.81 2.79
CA ALA A 51 -5.32 -4.62 1.33
C ALA A 51 -4.21 -5.50 0.73
N SER A 52 -3.04 -5.53 1.38
CA SER A 52 -1.90 -6.36 0.99
C SER A 52 -2.24 -7.85 1.03
N ALA A 53 -2.93 -8.31 2.09
CA ALA A 53 -3.37 -9.69 2.21
C ALA A 53 -4.39 -10.09 1.12
N ARG A 54 -5.37 -9.21 0.84
CA ARG A 54 -6.35 -9.43 -0.25
C ARG A 54 -5.67 -9.48 -1.62
N LEU A 55 -4.77 -8.53 -1.88
CA LEU A 55 -4.04 -8.48 -3.14
C LEU A 55 -3.17 -9.73 -3.31
N SER A 56 -2.48 -10.16 -2.26
CA SER A 56 -1.71 -11.40 -2.25
C SER A 56 -2.61 -12.61 -2.59
N LYS A 57 -3.76 -12.75 -1.92
CA LYS A 57 -4.71 -13.84 -2.22
C LYS A 57 -5.21 -13.80 -3.66
N PHE A 58 -5.46 -12.61 -4.21
CA PHE A 58 -5.88 -12.44 -5.60
C PHE A 58 -4.78 -12.80 -6.60
N PHE A 59 -3.54 -12.35 -6.35
CA PHE A 59 -2.40 -12.59 -7.23
C PHE A 59 -1.91 -14.03 -7.19
N TYR A 60 -1.87 -14.65 -6.01
CA TYR A 60 -1.39 -16.03 -5.84
C TYR A 60 -2.50 -17.07 -5.98
N GLY A 61 -3.77 -16.69 -5.81
CA GLY A 61 -4.91 -17.61 -5.92
C GLY A 61 -5.36 -17.92 -7.35
N ASN A 62 -4.92 -17.14 -8.35
CA ASN A 62 -5.30 -17.37 -9.75
C ASN A 62 -4.10 -17.19 -10.71
N ALA A 63 -3.49 -18.31 -11.09
CA ALA A 63 -2.31 -18.33 -11.95
C ALA A 63 -2.57 -17.77 -13.36
N VAL A 64 -3.79 -17.93 -13.89
CA VAL A 64 -4.18 -17.42 -15.22
C VAL A 64 -4.21 -15.89 -15.21
N LEU A 65 -4.86 -15.31 -14.21
CA LEU A 65 -4.98 -13.86 -14.07
C LEU A 65 -3.62 -13.21 -13.77
N ARG A 66 -2.81 -13.83 -12.91
CA ARG A 66 -1.42 -13.43 -12.66
C ARG A 66 -0.62 -13.40 -13.95
N ASN A 67 -0.66 -14.47 -14.74
CA ASN A 67 0.11 -14.56 -15.97
C ASN A 67 -0.38 -13.57 -17.03
N LEU A 68 -1.69 -13.29 -17.11
CA LEU A 68 -2.26 -12.28 -18.00
C LEU A 68 -1.79 -10.86 -17.60
N LEU A 69 -1.88 -10.52 -16.31
CA LEU A 69 -1.42 -9.23 -15.77
C LEU A 69 0.08 -9.03 -15.99
N LEU A 70 0.90 -10.06 -15.74
CA LEU A 70 2.34 -9.99 -15.97
C LEU A 70 2.68 -9.89 -17.46
N LYS A 71 1.95 -10.59 -18.35
CA LYS A 71 2.18 -10.48 -19.80
C LYS A 71 1.81 -9.11 -20.37
N GLN A 72 0.69 -8.52 -19.96
CA GLN A 72 0.24 -7.24 -20.50
C GLN A 72 0.83 -6.02 -19.80
N PHE A 73 1.07 -6.11 -18.49
CA PHE A 73 1.45 -4.96 -17.66
C PHE A 73 2.71 -5.19 -16.84
N GLY A 74 3.40 -6.33 -16.99
CA GLY A 74 4.52 -6.72 -16.13
C GLY A 74 5.63 -5.69 -16.04
N GLN A 75 5.99 -5.07 -17.17
CA GLN A 75 7.05 -4.05 -17.19
C GLN A 75 6.63 -2.77 -16.45
N GLN A 76 5.42 -2.26 -16.70
CA GLN A 76 4.89 -1.09 -15.99
C GLN A 76 4.63 -1.35 -14.50
N LEU A 77 4.27 -2.58 -14.13
CA LEU A 77 4.14 -3.02 -12.75
C LEU A 77 5.50 -3.09 -12.06
N ALA A 78 6.51 -3.66 -12.72
CA ALA A 78 7.86 -3.74 -12.20
C ALA A 78 8.45 -2.34 -11.94
N ASP A 79 8.32 -1.42 -12.88
CA ASP A 79 8.80 -0.04 -12.74
C ASP A 79 8.08 0.70 -11.60
N ARG A 80 6.76 0.55 -11.48
CA ARG A 80 6.00 1.15 -10.37
C ARG A 80 6.37 0.57 -9.02
N VAL A 81 6.55 -0.74 -8.94
CA VAL A 81 6.94 -1.40 -7.69
C VAL A 81 8.35 -0.95 -7.30
N ALA A 82 9.27 -0.85 -8.27
CA ALA A 82 10.61 -0.32 -8.05
C ALA A 82 10.60 1.13 -7.54
N ASP A 83 9.80 2.02 -8.15
CA ASP A 83 9.63 3.41 -7.70
C ASP A 83 9.12 3.48 -6.25
N VAL A 84 8.17 2.61 -5.89
CA VAL A 84 7.64 2.54 -4.53
C VAL A 84 8.70 2.05 -3.54
N PHE A 85 9.46 1.02 -3.92
CA PHE A 85 10.56 0.51 -3.12
C PHE A 85 11.67 1.55 -2.89
N MET A 86 11.98 2.35 -3.91
CA MET A 86 12.98 3.42 -3.82
C MET A 86 12.47 4.65 -3.06
N GLY A 87 11.20 4.65 -2.63
CA GLY A 87 10.58 5.76 -1.91
C GLY A 87 10.32 6.99 -2.79
N THR A 88 10.46 6.88 -4.12
CA THR A 88 10.20 7.97 -5.06
C THR A 88 8.71 8.15 -5.32
N LYS A 89 7.88 7.13 -5.05
CA LYS A 89 6.42 7.17 -5.13
C LYS A 89 5.77 6.42 -3.94
N GLY A 90 4.63 6.90 -3.45
CA GLY A 90 3.81 6.17 -2.47
C GLY A 90 2.86 5.17 -3.13
N TYR A 91 2.32 4.21 -2.36
CA TYR A 91 1.21 3.36 -2.84
C TYR A 91 0.01 4.24 -3.22
N PRO A 92 -0.61 4.05 -4.40
CA PRO A 92 -1.80 4.80 -4.77
C PRO A 92 -2.93 4.48 -3.79
N SER A 93 -3.59 5.49 -3.23
CA SER A 93 -4.77 5.30 -2.37
C SER A 93 -5.92 4.58 -3.08
N ASP A 94 -6.03 4.75 -4.40
CA ASP A 94 -7.08 4.18 -5.26
C ASP A 94 -6.52 3.36 -6.42
N VAL A 95 -5.80 2.27 -6.10
CA VAL A 95 -5.24 1.33 -7.08
C VAL A 95 -6.32 0.80 -8.03
N GLN A 96 -7.51 0.49 -7.53
CA GLN A 96 -8.59 -0.10 -8.33
C GLN A 96 -9.15 0.90 -9.37
N ALA A 97 -9.43 2.14 -8.98
CA ALA A 97 -10.00 3.15 -9.88
C ALA A 97 -9.03 3.53 -11.01
N SER A 98 -7.74 3.60 -10.71
CA SER A 98 -6.70 3.94 -11.69
C SER A 98 -6.49 2.83 -12.72
N ILE A 99 -6.56 1.56 -12.29
CA ILE A 99 -6.49 0.40 -13.18
C ILE A 99 -7.73 0.35 -14.09
N TRP A 100 -8.94 0.49 -13.53
CA TRP A 100 -10.19 0.48 -14.31
C TRP A 100 -10.28 1.60 -15.34
N LYS A 101 -9.79 2.81 -15.00
CA LYS A 101 -9.76 3.95 -15.93
C LYS A 101 -8.83 3.70 -17.13
N ARG A 102 -7.68 3.04 -16.90
CA ARG A 102 -6.74 2.67 -17.97
C ARG A 102 -7.22 1.48 -18.81
N LEU A 103 -7.86 0.49 -18.19
CA LEU A 103 -8.46 -0.65 -18.89
C LEU A 103 -9.62 -0.20 -19.81
N LYS A 104 -10.48 0.73 -19.37
CA LYS A 104 -11.50 1.35 -20.24
C LYS A 104 -10.89 2.13 -21.41
N GLY A 105 -9.80 2.86 -21.17
CA GLY A 105 -9.09 3.58 -22.23
C GLY A 105 -8.47 2.66 -23.29
N SER A 106 -7.92 1.51 -22.87
CA SER A 106 -7.31 0.53 -23.78
C SER A 106 -8.34 -0.34 -24.53
N PHE A 107 -9.55 -0.51 -23.98
CA PHE A 107 -10.66 -1.17 -24.68
C PHE A 107 -11.32 -0.25 -25.73
N GLY A 108 -11.29 1.07 -25.53
CA GLY A 108 -11.82 2.05 -26.50
C GLY A 108 -10.97 2.20 -27.78
N SER A 109 -9.67 1.89 -27.74
CA SER A 109 -8.78 2.00 -28.92
C SER A 109 -8.74 0.72 -29.77
N PHE A 110 -9.43 -0.35 -29.38
CA PHE A 110 -9.43 -1.61 -30.13
C PHE A 110 -10.36 -1.59 -31.37
N GLY A 111 -11.13 -0.51 -31.56
CA GLY A 111 -12.03 -0.30 -32.70
C GLY A 111 -11.46 0.48 -33.88
N ALA A 112 -10.29 1.13 -33.74
CA ALA A 112 -9.68 1.89 -34.82
C ALA A 112 -8.59 1.05 -35.49
N ARG A 113 -8.98 0.29 -36.53
CA ARG A 113 -8.03 -0.34 -37.45
C ARG A 113 -7.13 0.74 -38.09
N PRO A 114 -5.81 0.52 -38.23
CA PRO A 114 -5.00 1.36 -39.10
C PRO A 114 -5.47 1.13 -40.54
N GLN A 115 -5.89 2.21 -41.20
CA GLN A 115 -6.03 2.23 -42.65
C GLN A 115 -4.62 2.17 -43.25
N ILE A 116 -4.47 1.29 -44.23
CA ILE A 116 -3.27 1.07 -45.05
C ILE A 116 -2.92 2.37 -45.79
#